data_AF-A0A7S1KWH0-F1
#
_entry.id   AF-A0A7S1KWH0-F1
#
_cell.length_a   1.000
_cell.length_b   1.000
_cell.length_c   1.000
_cell.angle_alpha   90.00
_cell.angle_beta   90.00
_cell.angle_gamma   90.00
#
_symmetry.space_group_name_H-M   'P 1'
#
loop_
_entity.id
_entity.type
_entity.pdbx_description
1 polymer ?
#
loop_
_entity_poly.entity_id
_entity_poly.type
_entity_poly.pdbx_seq_one_letter_code
_entity_poly.pdbx_strand_id
1 'polypeptide(L)'
;SPSGLETNGEVMELIKASIEKLADPAGPPAWMAMDAIRQHLRGEHKELGPGVAGLLGGLGVGARCAVLCARRRVSLAVRRCIRELEDCDPGSVAAWPRDRVLAAYPLLSSAPGRDWCVREVSGSASLGVLSLVSAYEGRAFILEKRRRRAHDWGPAPSGRPPDLFRE
;
A
#
# COMPACT_ATOMS: atom_id res chain seq x y z
N SER A 1 -5.41 -29.66 -33.64
CA SER A 1 -4.33 -28.90 -32.99
C SER A 1 -4.97 -27.83 -32.14
N PRO A 2 -4.61 -27.63 -30.85
CA PRO A 2 -5.20 -26.54 -30.10
C PRO A 2 -4.66 -25.25 -30.71
N SER A 3 -5.54 -24.51 -31.38
CA SER A 3 -5.29 -23.13 -31.80
C SER A 3 -4.97 -22.35 -30.53
N GLY A 4 -3.68 -22.10 -30.30
CA GLY A 4 -3.22 -21.32 -29.17
C GLY A 4 -3.82 -19.91 -29.27
N LEU A 5 -4.02 -19.28 -28.12
CA LEU A 5 -4.26 -17.84 -28.08
C LEU A 5 -2.90 -17.18 -28.37
N GLU A 6 -2.69 -16.75 -29.61
CA GLU A 6 -1.42 -16.20 -30.09
C GLU A 6 -1.37 -14.68 -29.96
N THR A 7 -2.53 -14.02 -29.91
CA THR A 7 -2.62 -12.57 -29.85
C THR A 7 -3.43 -12.05 -28.65
N ASN A 8 -3.13 -10.83 -28.21
CA ASN A 8 -3.93 -10.12 -27.19
C ASN A 8 -5.40 -9.95 -27.64
N GLY A 9 -5.65 -9.87 -28.95
CA GLY A 9 -6.99 -9.76 -29.50
C GLY A 9 -7.82 -11.02 -29.25
N GLU A 10 -7.25 -12.20 -29.50
CA GLU A 10 -7.93 -13.49 -29.29
C GLU A 10 -8.24 -13.74 -27.81
N VAL A 11 -7.32 -13.39 -26.91
CA VAL A 11 -7.57 -13.46 -25.46
C VAL A 11 -8.71 -12.53 -25.07
N MET A 12 -8.75 -11.31 -25.63
CA MET A 12 -9.81 -10.35 -25.32
C MET A 12 -11.17 -10.79 -25.84
N GLU A 13 -11.26 -11.36 -27.04
CA GLU A 13 -12.50 -11.94 -27.59
C GLU A 13 -12.97 -13.15 -26.78
N LEU A 14 -12.06 -14.02 -26.35
CA LEU A 14 -12.39 -15.14 -25.46
C LEU A 14 -12.98 -14.64 -24.13
N ILE A 15 -12.40 -13.60 -23.54
CA ILE A 15 -12.91 -13.02 -22.30
C ILE A 15 -14.31 -12.43 -22.52
N LYS A 16 -14.55 -11.69 -23.61
CA LYS A 16 -15.88 -11.15 -23.93
C LYS A 16 -16.92 -12.27 -24.08
N ALA A 17 -16.62 -13.29 -24.89
CA ALA A 17 -17.50 -14.44 -25.09
C ALA A 17 -17.80 -15.18 -23.78
N SER A 18 -16.82 -15.24 -22.87
CA SER A 18 -17.01 -15.85 -21.55
C SER A 18 -17.92 -15.01 -20.65
N ILE A 19 -17.77 -13.68 -20.63
CA ILE A 19 -18.63 -12.77 -19.87
C ILE A 19 -20.08 -12.87 -20.36
N GLU A 20 -20.28 -12.86 -21.68
CA GLU A 20 -21.59 -13.03 -22.31
C GLU A 20 -22.23 -14.37 -21.93
N LYS A 21 -21.46 -15.46 -22.03
CA LYS A 21 -21.93 -16.81 -21.68
C LYS A 21 -22.28 -16.95 -20.20
N LEU A 22 -21.54 -16.29 -19.32
CA LEU A 22 -21.80 -16.28 -17.87
C LEU A 22 -22.99 -15.39 -17.49
N ALA A 23 -23.48 -14.57 -18.43
CA ALA A 23 -24.56 -13.61 -18.22
C ALA A 23 -24.37 -12.79 -16.93
N ASP A 24 -23.13 -12.34 -16.69
CA ASP A 24 -22.76 -11.52 -15.54
C ASP A 24 -22.62 -10.04 -15.96
N PRO A 25 -23.73 -9.26 -15.93
CA PRO A 25 -23.70 -7.85 -16.30
C PRO A 25 -22.95 -6.97 -15.29
N ALA A 26 -22.62 -7.49 -14.10
CA ALA A 26 -21.82 -6.80 -13.09
C ALA A 26 -20.32 -7.13 -13.20
N GLY A 27 -19.96 -8.06 -14.10
CA GLY A 27 -18.60 -8.50 -14.32
C GLY A 27 -17.68 -7.39 -14.85
N PRO A 28 -16.35 -7.49 -14.60
CA PRO A 28 -15.40 -6.51 -15.11
C PRO A 28 -15.32 -6.58 -16.64
N PRO A 29 -15.21 -5.45 -17.35
CA PRO A 29 -15.03 -5.44 -18.80
C PRO A 29 -13.74 -6.15 -19.21
N ALA A 30 -13.72 -6.73 -20.42
CA ALA A 30 -12.63 -7.60 -20.88
C ALA A 30 -11.22 -6.97 -20.81
N TRP A 31 -11.11 -5.66 -21.05
CA TRP A 31 -9.83 -4.94 -20.94
C TRP A 31 -9.28 -4.92 -19.50
N MET A 32 -10.15 -4.93 -18.47
CA MET A 32 -9.71 -5.03 -17.07
C MET A 32 -9.22 -6.42 -16.72
N ALA A 33 -9.84 -7.46 -17.28
CA ALA A 33 -9.37 -8.83 -17.12
C ALA A 33 -7.99 -9.01 -17.77
N MET A 34 -7.81 -8.50 -19.00
CA MET A 34 -6.51 -8.49 -19.69
C MET A 34 -5.43 -7.79 -18.86
N ASP A 35 -5.77 -6.63 -18.30
CA ASP A 35 -4.84 -5.89 -17.48
C ASP A 35 -4.57 -6.57 -16.11
N ALA A 36 -5.55 -7.22 -15.50
CA ALA A 36 -5.33 -8.05 -14.31
C ALA A 36 -4.38 -9.23 -14.59
N ILE A 37 -4.51 -9.89 -15.75
CA ILE A 37 -3.59 -10.94 -16.21
C ILE A 37 -2.17 -10.37 -16.35
N ARG A 38 -2.03 -9.23 -17.03
CA ARG A 38 -0.74 -8.52 -17.18
C ARG A 38 -0.09 -8.25 -15.82
N GLN A 39 -0.86 -7.76 -14.85
CA GLN A 39 -0.36 -7.48 -13.50
C GLN A 39 0.07 -8.72 -12.73
N HIS A 40 -0.67 -9.82 -12.90
CA HIS A 40 -0.35 -11.09 -12.26
C HIS A 40 0.96 -11.65 -12.81
N LEU A 41 1.09 -11.69 -14.14
CA LEU A 41 2.29 -12.20 -14.83
C LEU A 41 3.54 -11.39 -14.50
N ARG A 42 3.41 -10.06 -14.36
CA ARG A 42 4.52 -9.16 -14.03
C ARG A 42 4.84 -9.07 -12.54
N GLY A 43 4.05 -9.69 -11.66
CA GLY A 43 4.28 -9.61 -10.22
C GLY A 43 4.19 -8.19 -9.63
N GLU A 44 3.54 -7.24 -10.34
CA GLU A 44 3.56 -5.80 -10.00
C GLU A 44 3.12 -5.49 -8.57
N HIS A 45 2.27 -6.36 -8.02
CA HIS A 45 1.73 -6.24 -6.67
C HIS A 45 2.74 -6.62 -5.57
N LYS A 46 3.73 -7.47 -5.87
CA LYS A 46 4.75 -7.91 -4.90
C LYS A 46 5.88 -6.89 -4.76
N GLU A 47 6.20 -6.19 -5.83
CA GLU A 47 7.38 -5.30 -5.87
C GLU A 47 7.07 -3.85 -5.50
N LEU A 48 5.80 -3.45 -5.52
CA LEU A 48 5.42 -2.05 -5.30
C LEU A 48 5.82 -1.52 -3.92
N GLY A 49 5.57 -2.27 -2.84
CA GLY A 49 5.94 -1.86 -1.48
C GLY A 49 7.45 -1.68 -1.31
N PRO A 50 8.26 -2.73 -1.59
CA PRO A 50 9.72 -2.64 -1.56
C PRO A 50 10.28 -1.54 -2.48
N GLY A 51 9.72 -1.38 -3.68
CA GLY A 51 10.14 -0.35 -4.64
C GLY A 51 9.91 1.07 -4.13
N VAL A 52 8.74 1.35 -3.55
CA VAL A 52 8.44 2.66 -2.93
C VAL A 52 9.35 2.90 -1.72
N ALA A 53 9.54 1.89 -0.86
CA ALA A 53 10.43 2.01 0.29
C ALA A 53 11.89 2.24 -0.13
N GLY A 54 12.37 1.58 -1.19
CA GLY A 54 13.70 1.76 -1.77
C GLY A 54 13.90 3.15 -2.35
N LEU A 55 12.91 3.65 -3.10
CA LEU A 55 12.91 5.01 -3.64
C LEU A 55 13.01 6.05 -2.51
N LEU A 56 12.17 5.93 -1.47
CA LEU A 56 12.21 6.81 -0.30
C LEU A 56 13.54 6.69 0.47
N GLY A 57 14.11 5.49 0.52
CA GLY A 57 15.44 5.24 1.07
C GLY A 57 16.53 6.05 0.39
N GLY A 58 16.49 6.18 -0.94
CA GLY A 58 17.46 6.94 -1.74
C GLY A 58 17.30 8.46 -1.69
N LEU A 59 16.17 8.99 -1.20
CA LEU A 59 15.94 10.43 -1.13
C LEU A 59 16.73 11.10 0.00
N GLY A 60 17.09 12.37 -0.19
CA GLY A 60 17.59 13.22 0.88
C GLY A 60 16.53 13.51 1.95
N VAL A 61 16.95 13.83 3.18
CA VAL A 61 16.02 14.31 4.22
C VAL A 61 15.41 15.64 3.81
N GLY A 62 14.10 15.81 4.01
CA GLY A 62 13.32 16.96 3.56
C GLY A 62 12.86 16.88 2.11
N ALA A 63 13.33 15.88 1.35
CA ALA A 63 12.87 15.66 -0.01
C ALA A 63 11.42 15.15 -0.03
N ARG A 64 10.72 15.52 -1.10
CA ARG A 64 9.33 15.13 -1.34
C ARG A 64 9.22 14.25 -2.58
N CYS A 65 8.33 13.28 -2.52
CA CYS A 65 7.98 12.38 -3.61
C CYS A 65 6.47 12.38 -3.81
N ALA A 66 6.04 12.51 -5.06
CA ALA A 66 4.65 12.33 -5.46
C ALA A 66 4.46 10.91 -6.01
N VAL A 67 3.60 10.12 -5.37
CA VAL A 67 3.23 8.78 -5.83
C VAL A 67 1.84 8.82 -6.44
N LEU A 68 1.77 8.66 -7.76
CA LEU A 68 0.51 8.63 -8.51
C LEU A 68 -0.03 7.21 -8.54
N CYS A 69 -1.17 7.02 -7.90
CA CYS A 69 -1.91 5.77 -7.89
C CYS A 69 -3.10 5.93 -8.83
N ALA A 70 -3.19 5.10 -9.86
CA ALA A 70 -4.38 5.05 -10.73
C ALA A 70 -5.42 4.03 -10.25
N ARG A 71 -5.06 3.18 -9.28
CA ARG A 71 -5.84 2.01 -8.88
C ARG A 71 -5.88 1.89 -7.37
N ARG A 72 -7.02 1.44 -6.86
CA ARG A 72 -7.24 1.22 -5.43
C ARG A 72 -6.20 0.29 -4.79
N ARG A 73 -5.84 -0.80 -5.46
CA ARG A 73 -4.83 -1.76 -4.94
C ARG A 73 -3.45 -1.11 -4.77
N VAL A 74 -3.05 -0.25 -5.71
CA VAL A 74 -1.79 0.52 -5.64
C VAL A 74 -1.86 1.50 -4.48
N SER A 75 -2.97 2.25 -4.35
CA SER A 75 -3.19 3.15 -3.22
C SER A 75 -3.10 2.44 -1.87
N LEU A 76 -3.68 1.25 -1.75
CA LEU A 76 -3.63 0.45 -0.52
C LEU A 76 -2.20 -0.01 -0.18
N ALA A 77 -1.44 -0.44 -1.18
CA ALA A 77 -0.04 -0.82 -1.00
C ALA A 77 0.83 0.37 -0.57
N VAL A 78 0.63 1.53 -1.19
CA VAL A 78 1.31 2.78 -0.82
C VAL A 78 0.94 3.19 0.62
N ARG A 79 -0.35 3.16 0.98
CA ARG A 79 -0.79 3.43 2.37
C ARG A 79 -0.15 2.50 3.39
N ARG A 80 -0.07 1.20 3.07
CA ARG A 80 0.61 0.24 3.93
C ARG A 80 2.09 0.59 4.09
N CYS A 81 2.78 0.90 3.00
CA CYS A 81 4.19 1.32 3.03
C CYS A 81 4.38 2.60 3.85
N ILE A 82 3.48 3.58 3.73
CA ILE A 82 3.53 4.81 4.56
C ILE A 82 3.41 4.43 6.02
N ARG A 83 2.41 3.63 6.41
CA ARG A 83 2.24 3.19 7.81
C ARG A 83 3.46 2.46 8.35
N GLU A 84 4.11 1.62 7.55
CA GLU A 84 5.32 0.89 7.95
C GLU A 84 6.54 1.81 8.15
N LEU A 85 6.52 3.01 7.56
CA LEU A 85 7.61 3.99 7.58
C LEU A 85 7.26 5.29 8.31
N GLU A 86 6.05 5.41 8.83
CA GLU A 86 5.56 6.60 9.51
C GLU A 86 6.06 6.62 10.94
N ASP A 87 6.45 7.81 11.39
CA ASP A 87 6.76 8.07 12.78
C ASP A 87 5.59 8.79 13.44
N CYS A 88 5.34 8.47 14.71
CA CYS A 88 4.27 9.11 15.46
C CYS A 88 4.69 10.51 15.93
N ASP A 89 3.70 11.36 16.18
CA ASP A 89 3.92 12.60 16.91
C ASP A 89 3.77 12.32 18.42
N PRO A 90 4.84 12.49 19.24
CA PRO A 90 4.80 12.09 20.66
C PRO A 90 3.70 12.77 21.46
N GLY A 91 3.43 14.05 21.18
CA GLY A 91 2.34 14.78 21.86
C GLY A 91 0.96 14.21 21.55
N SER A 92 0.75 13.76 20.31
CA SER A 92 -0.50 13.16 19.85
C SER A 92 -0.77 11.77 20.43
N VAL A 93 0.29 11.03 20.82
CA VAL A 93 0.17 9.65 21.36
C VAL A 93 0.54 9.53 22.83
N ALA A 94 0.80 10.64 23.53
CA ALA A 94 1.30 10.64 24.90
C ALA A 94 0.41 9.85 25.89
N ALA A 95 -0.90 9.87 25.69
CA ALA A 95 -1.87 9.16 26.54
C ALA A 95 -2.16 7.72 26.08
N TRP A 96 -1.53 7.25 24.99
CA TRP A 96 -1.81 5.93 24.44
C TRP A 96 -0.98 4.86 25.17
N PRO A 97 -1.56 3.67 25.43
CA PRO A 97 -0.78 2.53 25.87
C PRO A 97 0.31 2.19 24.87
N ARG A 98 1.53 1.87 25.36
CA ARG A 98 2.70 1.57 24.52
C ARG A 98 2.41 0.53 23.45
N ASP A 99 1.72 -0.56 23.79
CA ASP A 99 1.40 -1.64 22.83
C ASP A 99 0.50 -1.14 21.70
N ARG A 100 -0.42 -0.22 21.99
CA ARG A 100 -1.28 0.43 21.00
C ARG A 100 -0.47 1.34 20.08
N VAL A 101 0.52 2.06 20.61
CA VAL A 101 1.43 2.90 19.81
C VAL A 101 2.25 2.03 18.87
N LEU A 102 2.86 0.94 19.36
CA LEU A 102 3.66 0.04 18.54
C LEU A 102 2.84 -0.70 17.47
N ALA A 103 1.57 -1.01 17.75
CA ALA A 103 0.66 -1.58 16.77
C ALA A 103 0.26 -0.57 15.68
N ALA A 104 0.10 0.71 16.03
CA ALA A 104 -0.25 1.76 15.09
C ALA A 104 0.94 2.25 14.24
N TYR A 105 2.14 2.22 14.82
CA TYR A 105 3.39 2.70 14.22
C TYR A 105 4.47 1.61 14.24
N PRO A 106 4.40 0.65 13.30
CA PRO A 106 5.33 -0.48 13.25
C PRO A 106 6.80 -0.07 13.13
N LEU A 107 7.13 1.11 12.59
CA LEU A 107 8.51 1.61 12.51
C LEU A 107 9.18 1.71 13.90
N LEU A 108 8.40 1.90 14.96
CA LEU A 108 8.91 2.01 16.32
C LEU A 108 9.37 0.67 16.90
N SER A 109 8.76 -0.44 16.46
CA SER A 109 9.15 -1.81 16.83
C SER A 109 10.12 -2.44 15.82
N SER A 110 10.04 -2.03 14.56
CA SER A 110 10.74 -2.63 13.42
C SER A 110 12.05 -1.90 13.15
N ALA A 111 13.15 -2.48 13.65
CA ALA A 111 14.54 -2.10 13.38
C ALA A 111 15.01 -0.74 13.98
N PRO A 112 15.84 -0.76 15.04
CA PRO A 112 16.54 0.44 15.55
C PRO A 112 17.55 1.06 14.57
N GLY A 113 17.69 0.52 13.35
CA GLY A 113 18.71 0.93 12.36
C GLY A 113 18.27 1.95 11.31
N ARG A 114 16.98 2.31 11.21
CA ARG A 114 16.55 3.42 10.32
C ARG A 114 16.52 4.71 11.11
N ASP A 115 17.20 5.75 10.65
CA ASP A 115 17.24 7.09 11.23
C ASP A 115 16.22 8.05 10.59
N TRP A 116 15.46 7.57 9.61
CA TRP A 116 14.47 8.33 8.84
C TRP A 116 13.07 7.71 8.90
N CYS A 117 12.07 8.55 8.65
CA CYS A 117 10.67 8.21 8.56
C CYS A 117 10.01 8.96 7.40
N VAL A 118 8.75 8.65 7.16
CA VAL A 118 7.94 9.23 6.08
C VAL A 118 6.72 9.89 6.69
N ARG A 119 6.33 11.03 6.13
CA ARG A 119 5.07 11.70 6.45
C ARG A 119 4.31 12.03 5.18
N GLU A 120 3.00 11.77 5.17
CA GLU A 120 2.10 12.32 4.15
C GLU A 120 1.89 13.82 4.42
N VAL A 121 2.32 14.68 3.49
CA VAL A 121 2.30 16.16 3.66
C VAL A 121 1.02 16.77 3.11
N SER A 122 0.45 16.18 2.07
CA SER A 122 -0.80 16.63 1.48
C SER A 122 -1.74 15.44 1.39
N GLY A 123 -2.95 15.65 1.92
CA GLY A 123 -4.00 14.65 1.91
C GLY A 123 -4.33 14.24 0.48
N SER A 124 -4.38 12.93 0.30
CA SER A 124 -4.66 12.30 -0.97
C SER A 124 -5.88 12.90 -1.70
N ALA A 125 -5.65 13.70 -2.74
CA ALA A 125 -6.73 14.23 -3.56
C ALA A 125 -7.19 13.13 -4.53
N SER A 126 -8.49 12.88 -4.59
CA SER A 126 -9.06 12.13 -5.72
C SER A 126 -8.85 12.97 -6.97
N LEU A 127 -7.91 12.56 -7.83
CA LEU A 127 -7.81 13.03 -9.19
C LEU A 127 -9.13 12.59 -9.84
N GLY A 128 -10.04 13.52 -10.09
CA GLY A 128 -11.41 13.29 -10.58
C GLY A 128 -11.50 12.68 -12.00
N VAL A 129 -10.53 11.86 -12.36
CA VAL A 129 -10.34 11.21 -13.64
C VAL A 129 -10.85 9.78 -13.47
N LEU A 130 -12.09 9.55 -13.96
CA LEU A 130 -12.72 8.23 -14.19
C LEU A 130 -13.39 7.54 -12.97
N SER A 131 -14.51 8.13 -12.50
CA SER A 131 -15.40 7.51 -11.50
C SER A 131 -16.30 6.38 -12.03
N LEU A 132 -16.17 5.98 -13.29
CA LEU A 132 -17.10 5.01 -13.91
C LEU A 132 -16.86 3.56 -13.48
N VAL A 133 -15.73 3.24 -12.84
CA VAL A 133 -15.39 1.87 -12.46
C VAL A 133 -14.73 1.82 -11.07
N SER A 134 -15.31 1.04 -10.14
CA SER A 134 -14.87 0.83 -8.75
C SER A 134 -13.38 0.46 -8.55
N ALA A 135 -12.70 0.01 -9.61
CA ALA A 135 -11.28 -0.35 -9.59
C ALA A 135 -10.32 0.85 -9.74
N TYR A 136 -10.80 1.96 -10.30
CA TYR A 136 -10.01 3.17 -10.51
C TYR A 136 -10.13 4.11 -9.32
N GLU A 137 -8.97 4.48 -8.79
CA GLU A 137 -8.85 5.49 -7.74
C GLU A 137 -7.68 6.35 -8.18
N GLY A 138 -7.97 7.41 -8.93
CA GLY A 138 -6.97 8.42 -9.24
C GLY A 138 -6.60 9.12 -7.94
N ARG A 139 -5.45 8.80 -7.36
CA ARG A 139 -5.01 9.35 -6.07
C ARG A 139 -3.53 9.67 -6.12
N ALA A 140 -3.17 10.86 -5.66
CA ALA A 140 -1.77 11.24 -5.46
C ALA A 140 -1.45 11.24 -3.97
N PHE A 141 -0.30 10.66 -3.59
CA PHE A 141 0.27 10.79 -2.25
C PHE A 141 1.50 11.68 -2.32
N ILE A 142 1.56 12.74 -1.52
CA ILE A 142 2.75 13.57 -1.38
C ILE A 142 3.46 13.18 -0.09
N LEU A 143 4.59 12.49 -0.25
CA LEU A 143 5.37 11.92 0.84
C LEU A 143 6.63 12.74 1.06
N GLU A 144 6.97 13.01 2.30
CA GLU A 144 8.21 13.67 2.69
C GLU A 144 9.05 12.76 3.57
N LYS A 145 10.34 12.65 3.25
CA LYS A 145 11.31 11.96 4.10
C LYS A 145 11.75 12.89 5.22
N ARG A 146 11.67 12.43 6.46
CA ARG A 146 12.07 13.18 7.65
C ARG A 146 13.06 12.37 8.48
N ARG A 147 13.76 13.05 9.39
CA ARG A 147 14.48 12.36 10.47
C ARG A 147 13.47 11.82 11.46
N ARG A 148 13.75 10.63 11.98
CA ARG A 148 12.99 10.10 13.12
C ARG A 148 13.20 10.97 14.34
N ARG A 149 12.16 11.00 15.17
CA ARG A 149 12.25 11.66 16.48
C ARG A 149 12.82 10.68 17.49
N ALA A 150 13.55 11.21 18.45
CA ALA A 150 13.86 10.46 19.66
C ALA A 150 12.57 10.32 20.46
N HIS A 151 12.28 9.10 20.91
CA HIS A 151 11.09 8.82 21.69
C HIS A 151 11.50 8.26 23.04
N ASP A 152 11.05 8.91 24.11
CA ASP A 152 11.16 8.39 25.46
C ASP A 152 9.79 7.79 25.85
N TRP A 153 9.66 6.49 25.62
CA TRP A 153 8.45 5.74 25.94
C TRP A 153 8.36 5.33 27.42
N GLY A 154 9.30 5.80 28.25
CA GLY A 154 9.46 5.32 29.61
C GLY A 154 9.90 3.84 29.67
N PRO A 155 10.01 3.28 30.88
CA PRO A 155 10.41 1.89 31.07
C PRO A 155 9.42 0.93 30.40
N ALA A 156 9.93 -0.16 29.83
CA ALA A 156 9.07 -1.24 29.35
C ALA A 156 8.23 -1.78 30.50
N PRO A 157 6.94 -2.10 30.28
CA PRO A 157 6.13 -2.69 31.33
C PRO A 157 6.82 -3.96 31.84
N SER A 158 7.14 -3.98 33.14
CA SER A 158 7.82 -5.10 33.82
C SER A 158 6.92 -6.33 34.02
N GLY A 159 5.78 -6.37 33.34
CA GLY A 159 4.79 -7.43 33.48
C GLY A 159 5.10 -8.57 32.53
N ARG A 160 5.47 -9.73 33.10
CA ARG A 160 5.27 -11.03 32.45
C ARG A 160 3.81 -11.04 31.93
N PRO A 161 3.54 -11.37 30.65
CA PRO A 161 2.16 -11.48 30.21
C PRO A 161 1.43 -12.45 31.15
N PRO A 162 0.20 -12.15 31.58
CA PRO A 162 -0.56 -13.13 32.35
C PRO A 162 -0.63 -14.41 31.50
N ASP A 163 -0.28 -15.54 32.12
CA ASP A 163 -0.36 -16.88 31.53
C ASP A 163 -1.83 -17.26 31.27
N LEU A 164 -2.54 -16.51 30.42
CA LEU A 164 -3.95 -16.73 30.08
C LEU A 164 -4.14 -17.82 29.01
N PHE A 165 -3.05 -18.44 28.55
CA PHE A 165 -3.06 -19.57 27.63
C PHE A 165 -1.96 -20.57 27.99
N ARG A 166 -2.00 -21.12 29.21
CA ARG A 166 -1.36 -22.41 29.53
C ARG A 166 -2.45 -23.37 29.97
N GLU A 167 -2.84 -24.21 29.00
CA GLU A 167 -3.58 -25.48 29.05
C GLU A 167 -4.82 -25.61 29.95
#